data_AF-A0A9W7TSH7-F1
#
_entry.id   AF-A0A9W7TSH7-F1
#
_cell.length_a   1.000
_cell.length_b   1.000
_cell.length_c   1.000
_cell.angle_alpha   90.00
_cell.angle_beta   90.00
_cell.angle_gamma   90.00
#
_symmetry.space_group_name_H-M   'P 1'
#
loop_
_entity.id
_entity.type
_entity.pdbx_description
1 polymer ?
#
loop_
_entity_poly.entity_id
_entity_poly.type
_entity_poly.pdbx_seq_one_letter_code
_entity_poly.pdbx_strand_id
1 'polypeptide(L)'
;DPNGLLSSNPCQVHLKWGNGSLETSPISVPSKRKRNEITVNVNGADCLNAFPSKESLRKRGFVLIDGQRGVYYSESWQPNGSTLYQPVNGTLLANIEKYDQISFEQDVFCIGNAAGGFQQKVQGQAIHCWRYSEHDRKLFIALSYLFTNLQVFHEFVSTLDCL
;
A
#
# COMPACT_ATOMS: atom_id res chain seq x y z
N ASP A 1 -33.49 2.63 33.08
CA ASP A 1 -33.38 1.35 32.35
C ASP A 1 -33.27 1.58 30.86
N PRO A 2 -32.49 0.74 30.16
CA PRO A 2 -31.34 1.15 29.35
C PRO A 2 -31.46 0.71 27.88
N ASN A 3 -30.33 0.69 27.15
CA ASN A 3 -30.06 0.21 25.79
C ASN A 3 -29.89 1.37 24.78
N GLY A 4 -28.70 1.81 24.36
CA GLY A 4 -27.41 1.13 24.25
C GLY A 4 -27.26 0.56 22.84
N LEU A 5 -26.51 1.22 21.95
CA LEU A 5 -25.96 0.69 20.69
C LEU A 5 -24.80 1.60 20.25
N LEU A 6 -23.58 1.25 20.68
CA LEU A 6 -22.47 0.73 19.85
C LEU A 6 -21.83 1.77 18.91
N SER A 7 -20.88 2.52 19.49
CA SER A 7 -19.79 3.17 18.76
C SER A 7 -18.90 2.10 18.14
N SER A 8 -18.88 2.00 16.81
CA SER A 8 -17.94 1.15 16.08
C SER A 8 -16.55 1.77 16.10
N ASN A 9 -15.67 1.21 16.93
CA ASN A 9 -14.25 1.52 16.91
C ASN A 9 -13.64 1.05 15.56
N PRO A 10 -12.84 1.86 14.87
CA PRO A 10 -12.02 1.37 13.77
C PRO A 10 -10.94 0.44 14.32
N CYS A 11 -10.86 -0.77 13.76
CA CYS A 11 -9.77 -1.71 14.03
C CYS A 11 -8.45 -1.10 13.58
N GLN A 12 -7.71 -0.48 14.50
CA GLN A 12 -6.29 -0.19 14.31
C GLN A 12 -5.50 -1.48 14.45
N VAL A 13 -4.91 -1.95 13.34
CA VAL A 13 -3.82 -2.93 13.42
C VAL A 13 -2.56 -2.15 13.78
N HIS A 14 -2.12 -2.26 15.04
CA HIS A 14 -0.91 -1.62 15.55
C HIS A 14 0.27 -2.59 15.45
N LEU A 15 1.11 -2.44 14.43
CA LEU A 15 2.38 -3.16 14.34
C LEU A 15 3.43 -2.40 15.16
N LYS A 16 3.81 -2.98 16.30
CA LYS A 16 4.80 -2.42 17.23
C LYS A 16 6.18 -3.02 16.93
N TRP A 17 7.13 -2.20 16.49
CA TRP A 17 8.54 -2.58 16.39
C TRP A 17 9.36 -1.86 17.47
N GLY A 18 10.15 -2.63 18.21
CA GLY A 18 10.95 -2.17 19.36
C GLY A 18 12.21 -1.39 18.96
N ASN A 19 12.62 -0.51 19.88
CA ASN A 19 13.75 0.42 19.80
C ASN A 19 15.13 -0.28 19.72
N GLY A 20 16.09 0.39 19.07
CA GLY A 20 17.50 0.06 19.23
C GLY A 20 18.51 0.88 18.41
N SER A 21 19.01 1.95 19.01
CA SER A 21 20.37 2.51 18.91
C SER A 21 20.79 3.49 17.81
N LEU A 22 21.49 4.52 18.32
CA LEU A 22 22.15 5.67 17.73
C LEU A 22 23.48 5.28 17.07
N GLU A 23 23.85 5.94 15.94
CA GLU A 23 25.11 6.67 15.73
C GLU A 23 25.62 6.71 14.26
N THR A 24 25.80 7.95 13.80
CA THR A 24 26.82 8.54 12.89
C THR A 24 27.19 7.90 11.54
N SER A 25 26.98 8.69 10.47
CA SER A 25 27.56 8.51 9.13
C SER A 25 29.05 8.95 9.09
N PRO A 26 29.82 8.56 8.05
CA PRO A 26 29.93 9.48 6.91
C PRO A 26 29.97 8.84 5.51
N ILE A 27 29.79 9.75 4.54
CA ILE A 27 29.66 9.63 3.08
C ILE A 27 30.91 9.06 2.39
N SER A 28 30.72 8.23 1.34
CA SER A 28 31.65 8.15 0.19
C SER A 28 30.92 7.78 -1.11
N VAL A 29 31.32 8.41 -2.22
CA VAL A 29 30.72 8.39 -3.57
C VAL A 29 31.44 7.36 -4.51
N PRO A 30 31.00 7.10 -5.75
CA PRO A 30 30.68 5.77 -6.26
C PRO A 30 31.81 5.13 -7.11
N SER A 31 31.98 3.81 -7.04
CA SER A 31 32.93 3.08 -7.90
C SER A 31 32.25 2.09 -8.85
N LYS A 32 32.87 1.97 -10.02
CA LYS A 32 32.34 1.55 -11.32
C LYS A 32 31.88 0.08 -11.37
N ARG A 33 30.87 -0.15 -12.22
CA ARG A 33 30.36 -1.46 -12.67
C ARG A 33 31.51 -2.44 -12.95
N LYS A 34 31.55 -3.55 -12.21
CA LYS A 34 32.35 -4.73 -12.55
C LYS A 34 31.42 -5.86 -12.97
N ARG A 35 31.48 -6.18 -14.25
CA ARG A 35 30.85 -7.32 -14.92
C ARG A 35 31.48 -8.59 -14.35
N ASN A 36 30.72 -9.40 -13.61
CA ASN A 36 31.22 -10.69 -13.15
C ASN A 36 31.11 -11.71 -14.29
N GLU A 37 32.26 -12.08 -14.80
CA GLU A 37 32.48 -13.19 -15.71
C GLU A 37 32.35 -14.50 -14.91
N ILE A 38 31.48 -15.40 -15.36
CA ILE A 38 31.23 -16.68 -14.70
C ILE A 38 32.33 -17.65 -15.12
N THR A 39 33.27 -17.92 -14.22
CA THR A 39 34.22 -19.02 -14.37
C THR A 39 33.50 -20.31 -13.97
N VAL A 40 33.13 -21.13 -14.95
CA VAL A 40 32.58 -22.48 -14.73
C VAL A 40 33.74 -23.39 -14.35
N ASN A 41 33.84 -23.77 -13.07
CA ASN A 41 34.71 -24.85 -12.64
C ASN A 41 33.84 -26.10 -12.44
N VAL A 42 33.98 -27.05 -13.37
CA VAL A 42 33.32 -28.36 -13.32
C VAL A 42 34.14 -29.24 -12.39
N ASN A 43 33.60 -29.57 -11.22
CA ASN A 43 33.91 -30.81 -10.50
C ASN A 43 32.86 -31.10 -9.43
N GLY A 44 32.12 -32.20 -9.66
CA GLY A 44 31.69 -33.13 -8.61
C GLY A 44 30.56 -32.71 -7.67
N ALA A 45 29.34 -33.08 -8.06
CA ALA A 45 28.25 -33.52 -7.19
C ALA A 45 27.85 -32.59 -6.02
N ASP A 46 26.90 -31.68 -6.29
CA ASP A 46 25.74 -31.40 -5.43
C ASP A 46 24.79 -30.44 -6.17
N CYS A 47 24.15 -30.97 -7.22
CA CYS A 47 23.18 -30.25 -8.06
C CYS A 47 21.74 -30.51 -7.64
N LEU A 48 21.40 -30.36 -6.36
CA LEU A 48 20.01 -30.36 -5.91
C LEU A 48 19.93 -29.48 -4.66
N ASN A 49 19.59 -28.21 -4.84
CA ASN A 49 19.01 -27.26 -3.85
C ASN A 49 19.31 -25.78 -4.19
N ALA A 50 19.51 -25.44 -5.47
CA ALA A 50 19.56 -24.04 -5.93
C ALA A 50 18.16 -23.44 -6.19
N PHE A 51 17.10 -24.02 -5.62
CA PHE A 51 15.82 -23.32 -5.53
C PHE A 51 15.82 -22.57 -4.20
N PRO A 52 15.63 -21.24 -4.19
CA PRO A 52 15.44 -20.54 -2.94
C PRO A 52 14.30 -21.22 -2.19
N SER A 53 14.56 -21.63 -0.95
CA SER A 53 13.51 -22.10 -0.06
C SER A 53 12.38 -21.06 -0.06
N LYS A 54 11.13 -21.53 0.10
CA LYS A 54 9.90 -20.71 0.09
C LYS A 54 9.85 -19.60 1.17
N GLU A 55 10.98 -19.31 1.80
CA GLU A 55 11.18 -18.48 2.99
C GLU A 55 11.94 -17.17 2.69
N SER A 56 12.35 -16.91 1.44
CA SER A 56 12.98 -15.63 1.05
C SER A 56 12.24 -14.79 0.01
N LEU A 57 11.01 -15.18 -0.34
CA LEU A 57 10.06 -14.23 -0.92
C LEU A 57 9.43 -13.44 0.23
N ARG A 58 10.20 -12.55 0.87
CA ARG A 58 9.57 -11.35 1.43
C ARG A 58 8.87 -10.73 0.23
N LYS A 59 7.56 -10.91 0.15
CA LYS A 59 6.78 -10.48 -0.99
C LYS A 59 7.05 -9.00 -1.12
N ARG A 60 7.62 -8.63 -2.26
CA ARG A 60 7.84 -7.22 -2.61
C ARG A 60 6.53 -6.52 -2.30
N GLY A 61 6.51 -5.50 -1.45
CA GLY A 61 5.31 -4.81 -0.96
C GLY A 61 4.48 -4.09 -2.02
N PHE A 62 4.48 -4.59 -3.25
CA PHE A 62 3.68 -4.15 -4.36
C PHE A 62 2.42 -5.01 -4.45
N VAL A 63 1.27 -4.33 -4.50
CA VAL A 63 -0.03 -4.95 -4.75
C VAL A 63 -0.51 -4.52 -6.13
N LEU A 64 -1.03 -5.48 -6.90
CA LEU A 64 -1.61 -5.19 -8.21
C LEU A 64 -3.00 -4.59 -8.04
N ILE A 65 -3.27 -3.48 -8.72
CA ILE A 65 -4.58 -2.84 -8.77
C ILE A 65 -5.02 -2.78 -10.22
N ASP A 66 -6.19 -3.35 -10.51
CA ASP A 66 -6.84 -3.27 -11.81
C ASP A 66 -7.94 -2.20 -11.79
N GLY A 67 -7.67 -1.06 -12.42
CA GLY A 67 -8.57 0.08 -12.47
C GLY A 67 -9.87 -0.18 -13.23
N GLN A 68 -9.89 -1.17 -14.14
CA GLN A 68 -11.10 -1.54 -14.87
C GLN A 68 -12.16 -2.22 -13.97
N ARG A 69 -11.78 -2.62 -12.75
CA ARG A 69 -12.67 -3.34 -11.82
C ARG A 69 -13.34 -2.41 -10.80
N GLY A 70 -13.51 -1.13 -11.14
CA GLY A 70 -14.17 -0.15 -10.27
C GLY A 70 -13.28 0.33 -9.14
N VAL A 71 -12.03 0.68 -9.47
CA VAL A 71 -11.07 1.25 -8.53
C VAL A 71 -10.80 2.71 -8.90
N TYR A 72 -10.82 3.56 -7.89
CA TYR A 72 -10.59 4.98 -7.99
C TYR A 72 -9.51 5.38 -6.98
N TYR A 73 -8.90 6.54 -7.16
CA TYR A 73 -7.88 7.04 -6.24
C TYR A 73 -8.00 8.54 -6.02
N SER A 74 -7.41 9.03 -4.92
CA SER A 74 -7.25 10.46 -4.66
C SER A 74 -5.95 10.72 -3.90
N GLU A 75 -5.20 11.73 -4.33
CA GLU A 75 -4.01 12.24 -3.63
C GLU A 75 -4.33 13.48 -2.78
N SER A 76 -5.54 14.04 -2.95
CA SER A 76 -5.99 15.26 -2.28
C SER A 76 -7.16 14.95 -1.35
N TRP A 77 -6.86 14.19 -0.29
CA TRP A 77 -7.89 13.82 0.70
C TRP A 77 -8.44 15.07 1.38
N GLN A 78 -9.77 15.12 1.46
CA GLN A 78 -10.56 16.13 2.14
C GLN A 78 -11.53 15.46 3.12
N PRO A 79 -11.69 16.02 4.33
CA PRO A 79 -12.61 15.49 5.32
C PRO A 79 -14.07 15.56 4.86
N ASN A 80 -14.95 14.88 5.59
CA ASN A 80 -16.42 14.96 5.43
C ASN A 80 -16.94 14.47 4.07
N GLY A 81 -16.29 13.47 3.46
CA GLY A 81 -16.73 12.88 2.20
C GLY A 81 -16.63 13.80 0.98
N SER A 82 -15.91 14.93 1.10
CA SER A 82 -15.70 15.89 0.01
C SER A 82 -14.51 15.54 -0.90
N THR A 83 -13.80 14.46 -0.58
CA THR A 83 -12.72 13.91 -1.42
C THR A 83 -13.28 13.48 -2.77
N LEU A 84 -12.71 14.03 -3.84
CA LEU A 84 -13.01 13.60 -5.20
C LEU A 84 -12.05 12.49 -5.63
N TYR A 85 -12.60 11.33 -5.95
CA TYR A 85 -11.84 10.16 -6.43
C TYR A 85 -11.87 10.09 -7.95
N GLN A 86 -10.72 9.89 -8.56
CA GLN A 86 -10.56 9.76 -10.00
C GLN A 86 -10.40 8.29 -10.39
N PRO A 87 -10.89 7.87 -11.56
CA PRO A 87 -10.75 6.48 -11.99
C PRO A 87 -9.26 6.12 -12.15
N VAL A 88 -8.90 4.93 -11.68
CA VAL A 88 -7.58 4.36 -11.96
C VAL A 88 -7.56 3.91 -13.42
N ASN A 89 -6.59 4.40 -14.19
CA ASN A 89 -6.44 4.03 -15.60
C ASN A 89 -5.55 2.79 -15.75
N GLY A 90 -6.07 1.77 -16.44
CA GLY A 90 -5.35 0.51 -16.69
C GLY A 90 -5.05 -0.27 -15.40
N THR A 91 -3.89 -0.93 -15.39
CA THR A 91 -3.42 -1.73 -14.25
C THR A 91 -2.17 -1.09 -13.66
N LEU A 92 -2.09 -0.96 -12.34
CA LEU A 92 -0.94 -0.40 -11.65
C LEU A 92 -0.42 -1.31 -10.53
N LEU A 93 0.85 -1.13 -10.19
CA LEU A 93 1.49 -1.78 -9.03
C LEU A 93 1.65 -0.74 -7.92
N ALA A 94 0.85 -0.87 -6.87
CA ALA A 94 0.92 0.00 -5.70
C ALA A 94 1.98 -0.52 -4.75
N ASN A 95 3.10 0.20 -4.58
CA ASN A 95 4.02 -0.04 -3.47
C ASN A 95 3.35 0.43 -2.18
N ILE A 96 2.98 -0.51 -1.31
CA ILE A 96 2.30 -0.28 -0.04
C ILE A 96 3.30 -0.12 1.11
N GLU A 97 4.48 -0.73 1.02
CA GLU A 97 5.58 -0.58 2.01
C GLU A 97 6.06 0.88 2.15
N LYS A 98 5.81 1.73 1.14
CA LYS A 98 6.19 3.16 1.18
C LYS A 98 5.33 4.02 2.12
N TYR A 99 4.38 3.42 2.82
CA TYR A 99 3.41 4.08 3.70
C TYR A 99 3.59 3.58 5.13
N ASP A 100 3.45 4.50 6.08
CA ASP A 100 3.70 4.23 7.50
C ASP A 100 2.50 3.52 8.15
N GLN A 101 1.29 3.79 7.66
CA GLN A 101 0.06 3.21 8.17
C GLN A 101 -0.99 3.08 7.06
N ILE A 102 -1.92 2.13 7.24
CA ILE A 102 -3.11 1.96 6.40
C ILE A 102 -4.34 2.01 7.31
N SER A 103 -5.42 2.61 6.83
CA SER A 103 -6.74 2.51 7.47
C SER A 103 -7.84 2.28 6.43
N PHE A 104 -9.01 1.87 6.91
CA PHE A 104 -10.16 1.54 6.06
C PHE A 104 -11.36 2.41 6.43
N GLU A 105 -12.18 2.75 5.45
CA GLU A 105 -13.41 3.52 5.63
C GLU A 105 -14.50 3.04 4.68
N GLN A 106 -15.72 2.87 5.17
CA GLN A 106 -16.90 2.56 4.36
C GLN A 106 -17.85 3.74 4.39
N ASP A 107 -18.10 4.36 3.24
CA ASP A 107 -19.03 5.48 3.13
C ASP A 107 -19.49 5.68 1.67
N VAL A 108 -20.17 6.79 1.42
CA VAL A 108 -20.54 7.32 0.11
C VAL A 108 -19.53 8.39 -0.31
N PHE A 109 -18.84 8.14 -1.42
CA PHE A 109 -17.74 8.97 -1.90
C PHE A 109 -18.08 9.69 -3.20
N CYS A 110 -17.45 10.84 -3.42
CA CYS A 110 -17.57 11.60 -4.66
C CYS A 110 -16.62 11.03 -5.72
N ILE A 111 -17.15 10.62 -6.87
CA ILE A 111 -16.39 10.17 -8.02
C ILE A 111 -16.32 11.29 -9.05
N GLY A 112 -15.12 11.53 -9.56
CA GLY A 112 -14.84 12.46 -10.64
C GLY A 112 -14.78 11.76 -12.00
N ASN A 113 -15.07 12.51 -13.05
CA ASN A 113 -14.85 12.10 -14.43
C ASN A 113 -13.37 12.25 -14.81
N ALA A 114 -13.01 11.81 -16.02
CA ALA A 114 -11.64 11.90 -16.54
C ALA A 114 -11.14 13.35 -16.71
N ALA A 115 -12.03 14.35 -16.74
CA ALA A 115 -11.69 15.76 -16.77
C ALA A 115 -11.49 16.38 -15.37
N GLY A 116 -11.60 15.58 -14.29
CA GLY A 116 -11.47 16.03 -12.91
C GLY A 116 -12.71 16.72 -12.34
N GLY A 117 -13.82 16.75 -13.07
CA GLY A 117 -15.10 17.28 -12.60
C GLY A 117 -15.89 16.22 -11.83
N PHE A 118 -16.74 16.66 -10.89
CA PHE A 118 -17.66 15.76 -10.20
C PHE A 118 -18.60 15.05 -11.18
N GLN A 119 -18.79 13.74 -10.98
CA GLN A 119 -19.68 12.92 -11.79
C GLN A 119 -20.85 12.39 -10.95
N GLN A 120 -20.58 11.70 -9.85
CA GLN A 120 -21.61 11.06 -9.04
C GLN A 120 -21.12 10.73 -7.63
N LYS A 121 -22.04 10.36 -6.74
CA LYS A 121 -21.74 9.77 -5.44
C LYS A 121 -21.99 8.27 -5.46
N VAL A 122 -21.06 7.49 -4.90
CA VAL A 122 -21.16 6.02 -4.90
C VAL A 122 -20.72 5.46 -3.55
N GLN A 123 -21.45 4.46 -3.06
CA GLN A 123 -21.07 3.71 -1.87
C GLN A 123 -19.87 2.81 -2.20
N GLY A 124 -18.87 2.77 -1.32
CA GLY A 124 -17.70 1.92 -1.51
C GLY A 124 -16.88 1.71 -0.26
N GLN A 125 -15.74 1.06 -0.45
CA GLN A 125 -14.72 0.82 0.58
C GLN A 125 -13.46 1.60 0.20
N ALA A 126 -13.00 2.48 1.07
CA ALA A 126 -11.77 3.25 0.90
C ALA A 126 -10.63 2.68 1.74
N ILE A 127 -9.43 2.72 1.17
CA ILE A 127 -8.17 2.39 1.82
C ILE A 127 -7.32 3.65 1.84
N HIS A 128 -7.07 4.18 3.02
CA HIS A 128 -6.23 5.37 3.22
C HIS A 128 -4.81 4.94 3.56
N CYS A 129 -3.87 5.37 2.72
CA CYS A 129 -2.45 5.18 2.90
C CYS A 129 -1.84 6.43 3.53
N TRP A 130 -1.33 6.27 4.75
CA TRP A 130 -0.83 7.37 5.56
C TRP A 130 0.69 7.51 5.44
N ARG A 131 1.15 8.76 5.52
CA ARG A 131 2.56 9.09 5.68
C ARG A 131 2.76 10.06 6.82
N TYR A 132 3.88 9.91 7.52
CA TYR A 132 4.33 10.89 8.48
C TYR A 132 5.03 12.05 7.78
N SER A 133 4.56 13.27 8.02
CA SER A 133 5.25 14.49 7.61
C SER A 133 6.17 14.93 8.73
N GLU A 134 7.48 14.89 8.52
CA GLU A 134 8.46 15.45 9.47
C GLU A 134 8.28 16.95 9.67
N HIS A 135 7.88 17.66 8.60
CA HIS A 135 7.63 19.11 8.63
C HIS A 135 6.46 19.46 9.55
N ASP A 136 5.33 18.76 9.37
CA ASP A 136 4.08 19.05 10.10
C ASP A 136 3.93 18.23 11.39
N ARG A 137 4.87 17.30 11.63
CA ARG A 137 4.90 16.35 12.76
C ARG A 137 3.58 15.61 12.96
N LYS A 138 2.95 15.20 11.87
CA LYS A 138 1.67 14.49 11.88
C LYS A 138 1.56 13.50 10.74
N LEU A 139 0.71 12.50 10.93
CA LEU A 139 0.26 11.62 9.86
C LEU A 139 -0.74 12.37 8.97
N PHE A 140 -0.63 12.16 7.66
CA PHE A 140 -1.60 12.61 6.67
C PHE A 140 -1.89 11.51 5.66
N ILE A 141 -3.07 11.55 5.04
CA ILE A 141 -3.43 10.63 3.97
C ILE A 141 -2.71 11.10 2.71
N ALA A 142 -1.69 10.35 2.31
CA ALA A 142 -0.89 10.65 1.13
C ALA A 142 -1.53 10.11 -0.15
N LEU A 143 -2.30 9.02 -0.02
CA LEU A 143 -3.05 8.42 -1.11
C LEU A 143 -4.25 7.69 -0.53
N SER A 144 -5.38 7.75 -1.21
CA SER A 144 -6.54 6.92 -0.91
C SER A 144 -7.00 6.17 -2.15
N TYR A 145 -7.34 4.90 -1.99
CA TYR A 145 -7.98 4.08 -3.03
C TYR A 145 -9.41 3.77 -2.63
N LEU A 146 -10.35 4.01 -3.54
CA LEU A 146 -11.75 3.68 -3.38
C LEU A 146 -12.12 2.49 -4.27
N PHE A 147 -12.75 1.49 -3.68
CA PHE A 147 -13.25 0.30 -4.33
C PHE A 147 -14.78 0.32 -4.31
N THR A 148 -15.39 0.36 -5.49
CA THR A 148 -16.85 0.20 -5.63
C THR A 148 -17.26 -1.26 -5.83
N ASN A 149 -16.29 -2.14 -6.08
CA ASN A 149 -16.48 -3.59 -6.14
C ASN A 149 -15.89 -4.25 -4.89
N LEU A 150 -16.77 -4.80 -4.04
CA LEU A 150 -16.38 -5.46 -2.78
C LEU A 150 -15.48 -6.68 -2.98
N GLN A 151 -15.66 -7.45 -4.05
CA GLN A 151 -14.82 -8.60 -4.32
C GLN A 151 -13.37 -8.17 -4.55
N VAL A 152 -13.17 -7.10 -5.33
CA VAL A 152 -11.84 -6.52 -5.60
C VAL A 152 -11.20 -6.01 -4.33
N PHE A 153 -11.99 -5.35 -3.46
CA PHE A 153 -11.53 -4.89 -2.16
C PHE A 153 -11.02 -6.05 -1.29
N HIS A 154 -11.78 -7.15 -1.19
CA HIS A 154 -11.37 -8.31 -0.41
C HIS A 154 -10.12 -9.01 -0.98
N GLU A 155 -10.00 -9.12 -2.31
CA GLU A 155 -8.79 -9.63 -2.96
C GLU A 155 -7.56 -8.76 -2.62
N PHE A 156 -7.74 -7.44 -2.63
CA PHE A 156 -6.69 -6.49 -2.28
C PHE A 156 -6.26 -6.62 -0.81
N VAL A 157 -7.22 -6.64 0.12
CA VAL A 157 -6.93 -6.79 1.57
C VAL A 157 -6.28 -8.13 1.86
N SER A 158 -6.76 -9.23 1.26
CA SER A 158 -6.13 -10.54 1.41
C SER A 158 -4.69 -10.53 0.90
N THR A 159 -4.38 -9.74 -0.14
CA THR A 159 -3.00 -9.58 -0.60
C THR A 159 -2.16 -8.84 0.43
N LEU A 160 -2.70 -7.78 1.05
CA LEU A 160 -2.04 -7.02 2.12
C LEU A 160 -1.71 -7.89 3.34
N ASP A 161 -2.65 -8.71 3.80
CA ASP A 161 -2.46 -9.59 4.97
C ASP A 161 -1.38 -10.64 4.74
N CYS A 162 -1.09 -10.94 3.47
CA CYS A 162 -0.09 -11.92 3.11
C CYS A 162 1.29 -11.32 2.81
N LEU A 163 1.48 -9.99 2.92
CA LEU A 163 2.77 -9.29 2.77
C LEU A 163 3.54 -9.29 4.10
#